data_AF-A0A2G6FUI9-F1
#
_entry.id   AF-A0A2G6FUI9-F1
#
_cell.length_a   1.000
_cell.length_b   1.000
_cell.length_c   1.000
_cell.angle_alpha   90.00
_cell.angle_beta   90.00
_cell.angle_gamma   90.00
#
_symmetry.space_group_name_H-M   'P 1'
#
loop_
_entity.id
_entity.type
_entity.pdbx_description
1 polymer ?
#
loop_
_entity_poly.entity_id
_entity_poly.type
_entity_poly.pdbx_seq_one_letter_code
_entity_poly.pdbx_strand_id
1 'polypeptide(L)'
;MKFNEEIEIKKNLEDKKELYLRMMNALEEENHILRASDTDALWKMNSVKNEIASRIEKKRKDMIDLVNKAGIKNDLDYDSFSLDRFIALFEKSNFFHEYQKLENDMKLIKTKIWNLQSVNRQFVEEYLKTLDELVSVIVQTGTNKSYSRKKSFAAKTGGLILSQEV
;
A
#
# COMPACT_ATOMS: atom_id res chain seq x y z
N MET A 1 -37.38 -2.86 -14.00
CA MET A 1 -36.08 -3.47 -14.30
C MET A 1 -36.31 -4.83 -14.91
N LYS A 2 -35.64 -5.15 -16.02
CA LYS A 2 -35.76 -6.45 -16.69
C LYS A 2 -34.82 -7.46 -16.01
N PHE A 3 -35.22 -8.72 -15.96
CA PHE A 3 -34.42 -9.81 -15.37
C PHE A 3 -32.96 -9.86 -15.88
N ASN A 4 -32.74 -9.54 -17.16
CA ASN A 4 -31.39 -9.49 -17.75
C ASN A 4 -30.51 -8.39 -17.14
N GLU A 5 -31.09 -7.26 -16.74
CA GLU A 5 -30.35 -6.15 -16.11
C GLU A 5 -29.89 -6.56 -14.70
N GLU A 6 -30.69 -7.35 -13.96
CA GLU A 6 -30.36 -7.81 -12.61
C GLU A 6 -29.19 -8.81 -12.63
N ILE A 7 -29.16 -9.70 -13.63
CA ILE A 7 -28.04 -10.62 -13.86
C ILE A 7 -26.76 -9.83 -14.18
N GLU A 8 -26.87 -8.79 -15.01
CA GLU A 8 -25.71 -7.98 -15.38
C GLU A 8 -25.15 -7.19 -14.19
N ILE A 9 -26.02 -6.70 -13.30
CA ILE A 9 -25.59 -6.05 -12.05
C ILE A 9 -24.92 -7.05 -11.12
N LYS A 10 -25.49 -8.25 -10.97
CA LYS A 10 -24.87 -9.33 -10.18
C LYS A 10 -23.45 -9.62 -10.67
N LYS A 11 -23.30 -9.83 -11.97
CA LYS A 11 -22.00 -10.08 -12.60
C LYS A 11 -21.02 -8.93 -12.35
N ASN A 12 -21.47 -7.68 -12.44
CA ASN A 12 -20.60 -6.54 -12.15
C ASN A 12 -20.15 -6.47 -10.68
N LEU A 13 -21.03 -6.83 -9.73
CA LEU A 13 -20.69 -6.93 -8.32
C LEU A 13 -19.68 -8.04 -8.06
N GLU A 14 -19.86 -9.21 -8.68
CA GLU A 14 -18.94 -10.36 -8.59
C GLU A 14 -17.56 -10.02 -9.18
N ASP A 15 -17.52 -9.45 -10.38
CA ASP A 15 -16.27 -9.01 -11.02
C ASP A 15 -15.55 -7.97 -10.15
N LYS A 16 -16.30 -7.05 -9.53
CA LYS A 16 -15.74 -6.02 -8.64
C LYS A 16 -15.18 -6.62 -7.35
N LYS A 17 -15.84 -7.63 -6.79
CA LYS A 17 -15.33 -8.40 -5.64
C LYS A 17 -14.02 -9.12 -6.00
N GLU A 18 -13.96 -9.75 -7.16
CA GLU A 18 -12.76 -10.40 -7.67
C GLU A 18 -11.59 -9.42 -7.83
N LEU A 19 -11.85 -8.20 -8.33
CA LEU A 19 -10.82 -7.17 -8.40
C LEU A 19 -10.30 -6.75 -7.01
N TYR A 20 -11.16 -6.69 -5.99
CA TYR A 20 -10.68 -6.45 -4.62
C TYR A 20 -9.82 -7.60 -4.10
N LEU A 21 -10.18 -8.86 -4.38
CA LEU A 21 -9.32 -10.00 -4.02
C LEU A 21 -7.95 -9.93 -4.70
N ARG A 22 -7.91 -9.55 -5.99
CA ARG A 22 -6.64 -9.35 -6.69
C ARG A 22 -5.81 -8.22 -6.10
N MET A 23 -6.43 -7.11 -5.70
CA MET A 23 -5.74 -6.03 -4.99
C MET A 23 -5.16 -6.51 -3.66
N MET A 24 -5.92 -7.31 -2.90
CA MET A 24 -5.45 -7.90 -1.64
C MET A 24 -4.22 -8.77 -1.88
N ASN A 25 -4.27 -9.70 -2.85
CA ASN A 25 -3.14 -10.57 -3.18
C ASN A 25 -1.92 -9.76 -3.66
N ALA A 26 -2.13 -8.70 -4.45
CA ALA A 26 -1.05 -7.81 -4.90
C ALA A 26 -0.36 -7.10 -3.71
N LEU A 27 -1.10 -6.73 -2.67
CA LEU A 27 -0.54 -6.13 -1.46
C LEU A 27 0.18 -7.15 -0.57
N GLU A 28 -0.30 -8.38 -0.51
CA GLU A 28 0.41 -9.49 0.15
C GLU A 28 1.74 -9.76 -0.55
N GLU A 29 1.74 -9.83 -1.89
CA GLU A 29 2.96 -10.00 -2.68
C GLU A 29 3.91 -8.80 -2.54
N GLU A 30 3.39 -7.57 -2.51
CA GLU A 30 4.20 -6.39 -2.21
C GLU A 30 4.92 -6.51 -0.86
N ASN A 31 4.29 -7.09 0.17
CA ASN A 31 4.95 -7.30 1.46
C ASN A 31 6.17 -8.22 1.32
N HIS A 32 6.06 -9.28 0.51
CA HIS A 32 7.17 -10.19 0.24
C HIS A 32 8.29 -9.50 -0.54
N ILE A 33 7.95 -8.72 -1.57
CA ILE A 33 8.91 -7.95 -2.36
C ILE A 33 9.64 -6.90 -1.50
N LEU A 34 8.92 -6.18 -0.64
CA LEU A 34 9.49 -5.21 0.29
C LEU A 34 10.54 -5.84 1.20
N ARG A 35 10.26 -7.02 1.76
CA ARG A 35 11.22 -7.76 2.59
C ARG A 35 12.44 -8.23 1.81
N ALA A 36 12.26 -8.56 0.53
CA ALA A 36 13.36 -8.93 -0.37
C ALA A 36 14.19 -7.71 -0.84
N SER A 37 13.72 -6.48 -0.57
CA SER A 37 14.35 -5.24 -1.04
C SER A 37 14.52 -5.16 -2.57
N ASP A 38 13.64 -5.82 -3.33
CA ASP A 38 13.68 -5.81 -4.79
C ASP A 38 12.93 -4.59 -5.35
N THR A 39 13.69 -3.53 -5.62
CA THR A 39 13.15 -2.24 -6.10
C THR A 39 12.52 -2.32 -7.49
N ASP A 40 13.04 -3.15 -8.39
CA ASP A 40 12.45 -3.32 -9.73
C ASP A 40 11.10 -4.03 -9.66
N ALA A 41 10.99 -5.04 -8.80
CA ALA A 41 9.73 -5.71 -8.53
C ALA A 41 8.70 -4.78 -7.88
N LEU A 42 9.11 -3.84 -7.02
CA LEU A 42 8.21 -2.83 -6.44
C LEU A 42 7.58 -1.93 -7.52
N TRP A 43 8.37 -1.48 -8.51
CA TRP A 43 7.85 -0.68 -9.61
C TRP A 43 6.83 -1.43 -10.47
N LYS A 44 7.11 -2.71 -10.77
CA LYS A 44 6.16 -3.58 -11.46
C LYS A 44 4.89 -3.78 -10.64
N MET A 45 5.02 -4.03 -9.34
CA MET A 45 3.89 -4.21 -8.44
C MET A 45 3.01 -2.96 -8.34
N ASN A 46 3.62 -1.77 -8.31
CA ASN A 46 2.88 -0.52 -8.34
C ASN A 46 2.02 -0.37 -9.61
N SER A 47 2.57 -0.78 -10.76
CA SER A 47 1.84 -0.78 -12.03
C SER A 47 0.63 -1.72 -12.00
N VAL A 48 0.80 -2.93 -11.45
CA VAL A 48 -0.28 -3.91 -11.25
C VAL A 48 -1.39 -3.34 -10.36
N LYS A 49 -1.03 -2.74 -9.22
CA LYS A 49 -2.02 -2.12 -8.31
C LYS A 49 -2.79 -0.99 -8.99
N ASN A 50 -2.10 -0.12 -9.74
CA ASN A 50 -2.74 0.98 -10.48
C ASN A 50 -3.72 0.46 -11.53
N GLU A 51 -3.37 -0.60 -12.24
CA GLU A 51 -4.27 -1.23 -13.21
C GLU A 51 -5.53 -1.79 -12.53
N ILE A 52 -5.37 -2.51 -11.40
CA ILE A 52 -6.50 -3.05 -10.65
C ILE A 52 -7.40 -1.92 -10.13
N ALA A 53 -6.82 -0.85 -9.59
CA ALA A 53 -7.56 0.32 -9.11
C ALA A 53 -8.39 0.96 -10.24
N SER A 54 -7.77 1.17 -11.41
CA SER A 54 -8.47 1.70 -12.59
C SER A 54 -9.63 0.81 -13.03
N ARG A 55 -9.46 -0.52 -13.00
CA ARG A 55 -10.55 -1.47 -13.31
C ARG A 55 -11.68 -1.40 -12.28
N ILE A 56 -11.38 -1.21 -10.99
CA ILE A 56 -12.40 -1.04 -9.94
C ILE A 56 -13.21 0.24 -10.17
N GLU A 57 -12.55 1.34 -10.54
CA GLU A 57 -13.21 2.59 -10.91
C GLU A 57 -14.08 2.42 -12.15
N LYS A 58 -13.58 1.74 -13.18
CA LYS A 58 -14.39 1.42 -14.37
C LYS A 58 -15.64 0.63 -14.00
N LYS A 59 -15.52 -0.41 -13.16
CA LYS A 59 -16.69 -1.18 -12.70
C LYS A 59 -17.70 -0.34 -11.93
N ARG A 60 -17.25 0.64 -11.15
CA ARG A 60 -18.14 1.61 -10.52
C ARG A 60 -18.92 2.41 -11.57
N LYS A 61 -18.25 2.87 -12.63
CA LYS A 61 -18.92 3.61 -13.72
C LYS A 61 -19.93 2.75 -14.45
N ASP A 62 -19.52 1.54 -14.85
CA ASP A 62 -20.38 0.57 -15.54
C ASP A 62 -21.67 0.28 -14.74
N MET A 63 -21.55 0.13 -13.41
CA MET A 63 -22.71 -0.08 -12.53
C MET A 63 -23.68 1.11 -12.51
N ILE A 64 -23.18 2.34 -12.40
CA ILE A 64 -24.02 3.54 -12.42
C ILE A 64 -24.71 3.69 -13.78
N ASP A 65 -23.97 3.47 -14.86
CA ASP A 65 -24.49 3.55 -16.22
C ASP A 65 -25.61 2.54 -16.46
N LEU A 66 -25.50 1.33 -15.92
CA LEU A 66 -26.56 0.31 -16.01
C LEU A 66 -27.85 0.76 -15.30
N VAL A 67 -27.72 1.35 -14.11
CA VAL A 67 -28.87 1.87 -13.35
C VAL A 67 -29.54 3.03 -14.07
N ASN A 68 -28.74 3.95 -14.62
CA ASN A 68 -29.22 5.07 -15.41
C ASN A 68 -29.95 4.61 -16.67
N LYS A 69 -29.40 3.61 -17.39
CA LYS A 69 -30.03 3.01 -18.57
C LYS A 69 -31.34 2.29 -18.24
N ALA A 70 -31.43 1.66 -17.07
CA ALA A 70 -32.65 1.02 -16.57
C ALA A 70 -33.73 2.02 -16.13
N GLY A 71 -33.45 3.33 -16.16
CA GLY A 71 -34.39 4.39 -15.77
C GLY A 71 -34.65 4.43 -14.27
N ILE A 72 -33.77 3.83 -13.45
CA ILE A 72 -33.91 3.84 -12.00
C ILE A 72 -33.44 5.20 -11.49
N LYS A 73 -34.35 5.97 -10.90
CA LYS A 73 -34.02 7.24 -10.27
C LYS A 73 -33.04 6.99 -9.13
N ASN A 74 -31.87 7.60 -9.21
CA ASN A 74 -30.81 7.50 -8.23
C ASN A 74 -30.08 8.85 -8.12
N ASP A 75 -29.57 9.15 -6.93
CA ASP A 75 -28.75 10.34 -6.67
C ASP A 75 -27.26 9.95 -6.60
N LEU A 76 -26.87 8.88 -7.31
CA LEU A 76 -25.48 8.39 -7.30
C LEU A 76 -24.69 9.13 -8.36
N ASP A 77 -23.63 9.79 -7.92
CA ASP A 77 -22.60 10.33 -8.80
C ASP A 77 -21.34 9.44 -8.72
N TYR A 78 -20.48 9.52 -9.73
CA TYR A 78 -19.23 8.75 -9.79
C TYR A 78 -18.33 9.02 -8.58
N ASP A 79 -18.31 10.27 -8.11
CA ASP A 79 -17.47 10.72 -7.00
C ASP A 79 -18.07 10.39 -5.63
N SER A 80 -19.40 10.29 -5.53
CA SER A 80 -20.12 10.00 -4.28
C SER A 80 -20.63 8.56 -4.18
N PHE A 81 -20.20 7.68 -5.08
CA PHE A 81 -20.66 6.30 -5.14
C PHE A 81 -20.46 5.57 -3.81
N SER A 82 -21.57 5.05 -3.29
CA SER A 82 -21.58 4.18 -2.12
C SER A 82 -22.25 2.86 -2.50
N LEU A 83 -21.59 1.75 -2.15
CA LEU A 83 -22.05 0.41 -2.54
C LEU A 83 -23.33 0.03 -1.79
N ASP A 84 -23.45 0.45 -0.54
CA ASP A 84 -24.64 0.33 0.30
C ASP A 84 -25.84 1.07 -0.32
N ARG A 85 -25.67 2.35 -0.70
CA ARG A 85 -26.71 3.11 -1.40
C ARG A 85 -27.06 2.51 -2.75
N PHE A 86 -26.07 2.00 -3.48
CA PHE A 86 -26.31 1.31 -4.74
C PHE A 86 -27.17 0.06 -4.55
N ILE A 87 -26.87 -0.77 -3.55
CA ILE A 87 -27.62 -2.02 -3.30
C ILE A 87 -29.03 -1.74 -2.80
N ALA A 88 -29.23 -0.66 -2.04
CA ALA A 88 -30.55 -0.21 -1.60
C ALA A 88 -31.51 0.11 -2.77
N LEU A 89 -31.00 0.43 -3.96
CA LEU A 89 -31.83 0.61 -5.16
C LEU A 89 -32.53 -0.69 -5.61
N PHE A 90 -32.09 -1.84 -5.12
CA PHE A 90 -32.56 -3.17 -5.51
C PHE A 90 -33.27 -3.91 -4.37
N GLU A 91 -33.78 -3.23 -3.34
CA GLU A 91 -34.51 -3.85 -2.22
C GLU A 91 -35.67 -4.76 -2.66
N LYS A 92 -36.29 -4.46 -3.81
CA LYS A 92 -37.40 -5.23 -4.39
C LYS A 92 -36.94 -6.33 -5.38
N SER A 93 -35.64 -6.48 -5.59
CA SER A 93 -35.08 -7.48 -6.50
C SER A 93 -35.10 -8.87 -5.87
N ASN A 94 -35.31 -9.89 -6.69
CA ASN A 94 -35.18 -11.28 -6.26
C ASN A 94 -33.74 -11.63 -5.85
N PHE A 95 -32.74 -10.86 -6.31
CA PHE A 95 -31.33 -11.06 -6.00
C PHE A 95 -30.84 -10.23 -4.80
N PHE A 96 -31.72 -9.49 -4.12
CA PHE A 96 -31.33 -8.54 -3.08
C PHE A 96 -30.44 -9.15 -1.99
N HIS A 97 -30.79 -10.34 -1.48
CA HIS A 97 -29.98 -11.03 -0.47
C HIS A 97 -28.58 -11.41 -0.97
N GLU A 98 -28.45 -11.75 -2.25
CA GLU A 98 -27.15 -12.06 -2.86
C GLU A 98 -26.31 -10.80 -3.00
N TYR A 99 -26.94 -9.67 -3.35
CA TYR A 99 -26.25 -8.37 -3.39
C TYR A 99 -25.74 -7.96 -2.01
N GLN A 100 -26.58 -8.08 -0.97
CA GLN A 100 -26.16 -7.80 0.41
C GLN A 100 -24.99 -8.69 0.85
N LYS A 101 -25.01 -9.97 0.49
CA LYS A 101 -23.90 -10.88 0.77
C LYS A 101 -22.61 -10.40 0.08
N LEU A 102 -22.68 -10.07 -1.21
CA LEU A 102 -21.54 -9.54 -1.96
C LEU A 102 -21.01 -8.23 -1.36
N GLU A 103 -21.89 -7.36 -0.89
CA GLU A 103 -21.53 -6.13 -0.18
C GLU A 103 -20.70 -6.40 1.07
N ASN A 104 -21.20 -7.29 1.92
CA ASN A 104 -20.57 -7.63 3.20
C ASN A 104 -19.20 -8.29 2.95
N ASP A 105 -19.12 -9.18 1.97
CA ASP A 105 -17.85 -9.78 1.55
C ASP A 105 -16.85 -8.70 1.09
N MET A 106 -17.30 -7.77 0.23
CA MET A 106 -16.45 -6.67 -0.24
C MET A 106 -16.02 -5.73 0.90
N LYS A 107 -16.88 -5.46 1.87
CA LYS A 107 -16.53 -4.68 3.08
C LYS A 107 -15.41 -5.36 3.86
N LEU A 108 -15.52 -6.67 4.08
CA LEU A 108 -14.47 -7.44 4.77
C LEU A 108 -13.15 -7.43 4.01
N ILE A 109 -13.18 -7.62 2.69
CA ILE A 109 -11.97 -7.59 1.84
C ILE A 109 -11.33 -6.19 1.89
N LYS A 110 -12.12 -5.12 1.82
CA LYS A 110 -11.60 -3.74 1.93
C LYS A 110 -10.88 -3.52 3.26
N THR A 111 -11.44 -3.99 4.37
CA THR A 111 -10.76 -3.90 5.68
C THR A 111 -9.41 -4.61 5.66
N LYS A 112 -9.32 -5.78 5.04
CA LYS A 112 -8.04 -6.49 4.87
C LYS A 112 -7.04 -5.71 4.01
N ILE A 113 -7.50 -5.14 2.89
CA ILE A 113 -6.69 -4.27 2.03
C ILE A 113 -6.12 -3.09 2.82
N TRP A 114 -6.95 -2.40 3.60
CA TRP A 114 -6.51 -1.28 4.45
C TRP A 114 -5.42 -1.69 5.45
N ASN A 115 -5.61 -2.84 6.10
CA ASN A 115 -4.62 -3.37 7.03
C ASN A 115 -3.30 -3.68 6.33
N LEU A 116 -3.34 -4.37 5.18
CA LEU A 116 -2.14 -4.69 4.39
C LEU A 116 -1.41 -3.42 3.92
N GLN A 117 -2.14 -2.42 3.43
CA GLN A 117 -1.56 -1.12 3.05
C GLN A 117 -0.87 -0.44 4.23
N SER A 118 -1.50 -0.46 5.41
CA SER A 118 -0.91 0.11 6.62
C SER A 118 0.37 -0.60 7.01
N VAL A 119 0.38 -1.94 6.97
CA VAL A 119 1.57 -2.75 7.28
C VAL A 119 2.69 -2.49 6.29
N ASN A 120 2.40 -2.48 4.99
CA ASN A 120 3.41 -2.21 3.96
C ASN A 120 3.99 -0.80 4.09
N ARG A 121 3.15 0.20 4.38
CA ARG A 121 3.61 1.58 4.63
C ARG A 121 4.52 1.65 5.85
N GLN A 122 4.11 1.07 6.96
CA GLN A 122 4.91 1.06 8.19
C GLN A 122 6.27 0.41 7.95
N PHE A 123 6.32 -0.71 7.21
CA PHE A 123 7.58 -1.36 6.87
C PHE A 123 8.51 -0.43 6.08
N VAL A 124 8.00 0.29 5.08
CA VAL A 124 8.79 1.24 4.28
C VAL A 124 9.31 2.39 5.17
N GLU A 125 8.47 2.93 6.04
CA GLU A 125 8.86 4.01 6.97
C GLU A 125 9.98 3.57 7.92
N GLU A 126 9.86 2.37 8.51
CA GLU A 126 10.88 1.79 9.38
C GLU A 126 12.19 1.52 8.61
N TYR A 127 12.10 0.99 7.40
CA TYR A 127 13.26 0.71 6.56
C TYR A 127 14.02 1.99 6.18
N LEU A 128 13.31 3.06 5.78
CA LEU A 128 13.92 4.36 5.48
C LEU A 128 14.60 4.95 6.71
N LYS A 129 13.98 4.86 7.88
CA LYS A 129 14.58 5.30 9.14
C LYS A 129 15.90 4.56 9.43
N THR A 130 15.94 3.25 9.23
CA THR A 130 17.19 2.48 9.39
C THR A 130 18.26 2.91 8.39
N LEU A 131 17.89 3.21 7.14
CA LEU A 131 18.85 3.74 6.16
C LEU A 131 19.42 5.10 6.60
N ASP A 132 18.59 6.01 7.11
CA ASP A 132 19.03 7.32 7.60
C ASP A 132 20.01 7.20 8.79
N GLU A 133 19.74 6.26 9.70
CA GLU A 133 20.63 5.95 10.83
C GLU A 133 21.99 5.41 10.34
N LEU A 134 21.99 4.50 9.35
CA LEU A 134 23.22 3.96 8.76
C LEU A 134 24.04 5.04 8.04
N VAL A 135 23.39 5.89 7.25
CA VAL A 135 24.05 7.03 6.59
C VAL A 135 24.67 7.96 7.63
N SER A 136 23.96 8.24 8.72
CA SER A 136 24.46 9.08 9.81
C SER A 136 25.73 8.52 10.44
N VAL A 137 25.80 7.20 10.67
CA VAL A 137 27.01 6.53 11.17
C VAL A 137 28.18 6.63 10.18
N ILE A 138 27.93 6.41 8.89
CA ILE A 138 28.96 6.52 7.85
C ILE A 138 29.51 7.95 7.75
N VAL A 139 28.64 8.97 7.80
CA VAL A 139 29.05 10.38 7.76
C VAL A 139 29.83 10.78 9.02
N GLN A 140 29.42 10.31 10.20
CA GLN A 140 30.14 10.58 11.46
C GLN A 140 31.51 9.88 11.52
N THR A 141 31.61 8.67 10.98
CA THR A 141 32.91 7.97 10.86
C THR A 141 33.85 8.64 9.86
N GLY A 142 33.33 9.24 8.79
CA GLY A 142 34.12 10.03 7.83
C GLY A 142 34.61 11.38 8.36
N THR A 143 34.02 11.90 9.45
CA THR A 143 34.39 13.20 10.08
C THR A 143 35.27 13.05 11.32
N ASN A 144 35.55 11.82 11.76
CA ASN A 144 36.52 11.55 12.82
C ASN A 144 37.96 11.72 12.30
N LYS A 145 38.39 12.99 12.37
CA LYS A 145 39.76 13.51 12.46
C LYS A 145 40.84 12.43 12.47
N SER A 146 41.56 12.36 11.34
CA SER A 146 42.93 11.84 11.27
C SER A 146 43.70 12.30 12.51
N TYR A 147 44.19 11.34 13.31
CA TYR A 147 45.18 11.58 14.36
C TYR A 147 46.47 12.10 13.70
N SER A 148 46.45 13.39 13.37
CA SER A 148 47.60 14.15 12.91
C SER A 148 48.57 14.17 14.07
N ARG A 149 49.51 13.23 14.04
CA ARG A 149 50.68 13.12 14.91
C ARG A 149 51.44 14.45 14.86
N LYS A 150 51.06 15.41 15.70
CA LYS A 150 51.84 16.63 15.92
C LYS A 150 53.09 16.23 16.68
N LYS A 151 54.15 15.91 15.93
CA LYS A 151 55.52 15.96 16.43
C LYS A 151 55.82 17.44 16.76
N SER A 152 55.62 17.86 17.99
CA SER A 152 56.25 19.08 18.49
C SER A 152 57.70 18.75 18.85
N PHE A 153 58.61 19.09 17.95
CA PHE A 153 60.00 19.35 18.31
C PHE A 153 60.01 20.59 19.21
N ALA A 154 60.23 20.40 20.51
CA ALA A 154 60.68 21.44 21.41
C ALA A 154 61.84 20.87 22.21
N ALA A 155 63.04 21.35 21.89
CA ALA A 155 64.27 20.99 22.56
C ALA A 155 64.45 21.81 23.85
N LYS A 156 65.15 21.19 24.82
CA LYS A 156 65.69 21.70 26.11
C LYS A 156 64.64 21.80 27.24
N THR A 157 64.82 21.25 28.44
CA THR A 157 66.00 20.74 29.17
C THR A 157 65.50 20.00 30.42
N GLY A 158 66.15 18.91 30.82
CA GLY A 158 66.19 18.47 32.23
C GLY A 158 65.32 17.28 32.63
N GLY A 159 65.95 16.09 32.65
CA GLY A 159 65.81 15.04 33.68
C GLY A 159 64.45 14.35 33.88
N LEU A 160 64.35 13.07 33.49
CA LEU A 160 64.60 11.95 34.40
C LEU A 160 64.50 10.60 33.64
N ILE A 161 65.68 10.01 33.45
CA ILE A 161 66.06 8.59 33.58
C ILE A 161 64.98 7.52 33.33
N LEU A 162 65.23 6.74 32.27
CA LEU A 162 64.81 5.35 32.06
C LEU A 162 65.22 4.46 33.23
N SER A 163 64.27 3.71 33.78
CA SER A 163 64.55 2.43 34.45
C SER A 163 63.92 1.33 33.61
N GLN A 164 64.74 0.50 32.98
CA GLN A 164 64.36 -0.81 32.46
C GLN A 164 63.98 -1.74 33.63
N GLU A 165 62.97 -2.57 33.39
CA GLU A 165 62.74 -3.96 33.83
C GLU A 165 63.34 -4.46 35.16
N VAL A 166 62.44 -4.99 36.02
CA VAL A 166 62.42 -6.42 36.41
C VAL A 166 60.97 -6.91 36.36
#